data_AF-F9PE45-F1
#
_entry.id   AF-F9PE45-F1
#
_cell.length_a   1.000
_cell.length_b   1.000
_cell.length_c   1.000
_cell.angle_alpha   90.00
_cell.angle_beta   90.00
_cell.angle_gamma   90.00
#
_symmetry.space_group_name_H-M   'P 1'
#
loop_
_entity.id
_entity.type
_entity.pdbx_description
1 polymer ?
#
loop_
_entity_poly.entity_id
_entity_poly.type
_entity_poly.pdbx_seq_one_letter_code
_entity_poly.pdbx_strand_id
1 'polypeptide(L)'
;MDPIGWEEEIEAVHLEILQEKINNYIYFLESKQYVDRYGDNFDKKVIHITFQYSPSDNGLAFLAAVQKVLQPTDMSLKVELTE
;
A
#
# COMPACT_ATOMS: atom_id res chain seq x y z
N MET A 1 -11.71 -6.65 2.79
CA MET A 1 -11.01 -7.36 3.87
C MET A 1 -10.56 -8.68 3.25
N ASP A 2 -9.28 -8.98 3.27
CA ASP A 2 -8.74 -10.27 2.82
C ASP A 2 -8.89 -11.24 4.00
N PRO A 3 -9.77 -12.25 3.92
CA PRO A 3 -10.11 -13.09 5.07
C PRO A 3 -9.05 -14.16 5.39
N ILE A 4 -8.03 -14.32 4.53
CA ILE A 4 -7.07 -15.42 4.63
C ILE A 4 -5.76 -14.91 5.25
N GLY A 5 -5.19 -15.69 6.17
CA GLY A 5 -3.93 -15.37 6.85
C GLY A 5 -2.72 -15.63 5.94
N TRP A 6 -1.54 -15.13 6.34
CA TRP A 6 -0.28 -15.27 5.61
C TRP A 6 0.31 -16.69 5.69
N GLU A 7 -0.43 -17.73 5.29
CA GLU A 7 0.07 -19.09 5.19
C GLU A 7 1.05 -19.21 4.00
N GLU A 8 2.13 -19.99 4.15
CA GLU A 8 3.20 -20.09 3.13
C GLU A 8 2.68 -20.48 1.73
N GLU A 9 1.65 -21.32 1.65
CA GLU A 9 1.06 -21.78 0.38
C GLU A 9 0.36 -20.66 -0.40
N ILE A 10 -0.01 -19.57 0.26
CA ILE A 10 -0.78 -18.46 -0.30
C ILE A 10 -0.10 -17.09 -0.12
N GLU A 11 1.08 -17.04 0.49
CA GLU A 11 1.86 -15.81 0.67
C GLU A 11 2.10 -15.09 -0.66
N ALA A 12 2.45 -15.83 -1.72
CA ALA A 12 2.66 -15.27 -3.05
C ALA A 12 1.38 -14.60 -3.58
N VAL A 13 0.22 -15.19 -3.33
CA VAL A 13 -1.09 -14.62 -3.70
C VAL A 13 -1.38 -13.35 -2.89
N HIS A 14 -1.09 -13.35 -1.58
CA HIS A 14 -1.23 -12.15 -0.75
C HIS A 14 -0.32 -11.02 -1.22
N LEU A 15 0.93 -11.32 -1.56
CA LEU A 15 1.89 -10.33 -2.09
C LEU A 15 1.41 -9.76 -3.43
N GLU A 16 0.91 -10.61 -4.34
CA GLU A 16 0.36 -10.17 -5.63
C GLU A 16 -0.83 -9.22 -5.44
N ILE A 17 -1.80 -9.61 -4.61
CA ILE A 17 -2.98 -8.78 -4.29
C ILE A 17 -2.57 -7.46 -3.64
N LEU A 18 -1.59 -7.49 -2.72
CA LEU A 18 -1.10 -6.29 -2.05
C LEU A 18 -0.39 -5.35 -3.04
N GLN A 19 0.42 -5.91 -3.94
CA GLN A 19 1.09 -5.17 -5.01
C GLN A 19 0.08 -4.51 -5.94
N GLU A 20 -0.92 -5.25 -6.43
CA GLU A 20 -1.96 -4.69 -7.30
C GLU A 20 -2.71 -3.54 -6.64
N LYS A 21 -3.10 -3.69 -5.37
CA LYS A 21 -3.78 -2.64 -4.61
C LYS A 21 -2.92 -1.38 -4.51
N ILE A 22 -1.66 -1.53 -4.09
CA ILE A 22 -0.74 -0.39 -3.95
C ILE A 22 -0.53 0.30 -5.30
N ASN A 23 -0.31 -0.47 -6.37
CA ASN A 23 -0.12 0.07 -7.72
C ASN A 23 -1.36 0.84 -8.20
N ASN A 24 -2.56 0.35 -7.92
CA ASN A 24 -3.80 1.04 -8.27
C ASN A 24 -3.93 2.38 -7.54
N TYR A 25 -3.56 2.45 -6.26
CA TYR A 25 -3.58 3.72 -5.51
C TYR A 25 -2.49 4.69 -6.00
N ILE A 26 -1.28 4.20 -6.28
CA ILE A 26 -0.21 5.02 -6.87
C ILE A 26 -0.69 5.59 -8.21
N TYR A 27 -1.24 4.75 -9.09
CA TYR A 27 -1.76 5.18 -10.38
C TYR A 27 -2.86 6.24 -10.21
N PHE A 28 -3.80 6.06 -9.28
CA PHE A 28 -4.85 7.04 -8.99
C PHE A 28 -4.28 8.41 -8.57
N LEU A 29 -3.22 8.40 -7.75
CA LEU A 29 -2.54 9.62 -7.29
C LEU A 29 -1.74 10.28 -8.42
N GLU A 30 -0.95 9.50 -9.17
CA GLU A 30 -0.12 10.00 -10.28
C GLU A 30 -0.96 10.54 -11.44
N SER A 31 -2.05 9.86 -11.77
CA SER A 31 -3.01 10.30 -12.80
C SER A 31 -3.91 11.45 -12.33
N LYS A 32 -3.75 11.91 -11.08
CA LYS A 32 -4.48 13.05 -10.51
C LYS A 32 -6.01 12.92 -10.58
N GLN A 33 -6.53 11.69 -10.54
CA GLN A 33 -7.97 11.42 -10.64
C GLN A 33 -8.80 12.06 -9.51
N TYR A 34 -8.15 12.48 -8.42
CA TYR A 34 -8.78 13.17 -7.29
C TYR A 34 -9.01 14.67 -7.53
N VAL A 35 -8.34 15.29 -8.51
CA VAL A 35 -8.28 16.76 -8.64
C VAL A 35 -9.64 17.38 -8.91
N ASP A 36 -10.43 16.80 -9.80
CA ASP A 36 -11.77 17.32 -10.13
C ASP A 36 -12.72 17.31 -8.92
N ARG A 37 -12.47 16.44 -7.95
CA ARG A 37 -13.33 16.26 -6.78
C ARG A 37 -12.86 16.98 -5.53
N TYR A 38 -11.54 17.07 -5.34
CA TYR A 38 -10.94 17.54 -4.09
C TYR A 38 -9.90 18.66 -4.27
N GLY A 39 -9.59 19.03 -5.52
CA GLY A 39 -8.47 19.94 -5.84
C GLY A 39 -7.11 19.26 -5.72
N ASP A 40 -6.02 20.04 -5.87
CA ASP A 40 -4.63 19.54 -5.81
C ASP A 40 -3.80 20.17 -4.68
N ASN A 41 -4.45 20.79 -3.69
CA ASN A 41 -3.79 21.55 -2.62
C ASN A 41 -3.54 20.67 -1.39
N PHE A 42 -2.75 19.61 -1.54
CA PHE A 42 -2.37 18.71 -0.44
C PHE A 42 -0.89 18.87 -0.09
N ASP A 43 -0.59 18.93 1.21
CA ASP A 43 0.81 18.96 1.68
C ASP A 43 1.52 17.62 1.46
N LYS A 44 0.79 16.50 1.62
CA LYS A 44 1.30 15.13 1.47
C LYS A 44 0.22 14.18 1.01
N LYS A 45 0.63 13.15 0.27
CA LYS A 45 -0.22 12.01 -0.11
C LYS A 45 0.23 10.79 0.70
N VAL A 46 -0.69 10.21 1.48
CA VAL A 46 -0.37 9.06 2.34
C VAL A 46 -1.29 7.90 2.00
N ILE A 47 -0.72 6.79 1.55
CA ILE A 47 -1.43 5.51 1.40
C ILE A 47 -1.35 4.82 2.76
N HIS A 48 -2.48 4.78 3.48
CA HIS A 48 -2.57 4.15 4.78
C HIS A 48 -3.09 2.72 4.65
N ILE A 49 -2.28 1.75 5.10
CA ILE A 49 -2.60 0.32 5.05
C ILE A 49 -2.72 -0.22 6.47
N THR A 50 -3.87 -0.82 6.76
CA THR A 50 -4.13 -1.57 7.99
C THR A 50 -4.26 -3.05 7.67
N PHE A 51 -3.54 -3.90 8.42
CA PHE A 51 -3.64 -5.34 8.26
C PHE A 51 -4.47 -5.96 9.38
N GLN A 52 -5.43 -6.83 9.01
CA GLN A 52 -6.21 -7.61 9.98
C GLN A 52 -5.35 -8.66 10.69
N TYR A 53 -4.38 -9.23 9.99
CA TYR A 53 -3.39 -10.17 10.51
C TYR A 53 -2.00 -9.67 10.15
N SER A 54 -1.05 -9.80 11.08
CA SER A 54 0.34 -9.39 10.85
C SER A 54 0.91 -10.02 9.58
N PRO A 55 1.52 -9.22 8.68
CA PRO A 55 2.25 -9.74 7.53
C PRO A 55 3.42 -10.63 7.93
N SER A 56 3.81 -11.50 7.01
CA SER A 56 5.08 -12.23 7.10
C SER A 56 6.29 -11.30 6.93
N ASP A 57 7.49 -11.81 7.20
CA ASP A 57 8.74 -11.09 6.95
C ASP A 57 8.89 -10.69 5.47
N ASN A 58 8.43 -11.53 4.53
CA ASN A 58 8.41 -11.18 3.11
C ASN A 58 7.43 -10.04 2.81
N GLY A 59 6.25 -10.06 3.45
CA GLY A 59 5.29 -8.95 3.39
C GLY A 59 5.88 -7.64 3.90
N LEU A 60 6.55 -7.66 5.05
CA LEU A 60 7.22 -6.48 5.61
C LEU A 60 8.37 -5.99 4.72
N ALA A 61 9.18 -6.90 4.18
CA ALA A 61 10.26 -6.56 3.26
C ALA A 61 9.74 -5.94 1.96
N PHE A 62 8.63 -6.46 1.43
CA PHE A 62 7.94 -5.89 0.28
C PHE A 62 7.45 -4.46 0.57
N LEU A 63 6.79 -4.22 1.70
CA LEU A 63 6.33 -2.88 2.10
C LEU A 63 7.49 -1.89 2.25
N ALA A 64 8.62 -2.34 2.81
CA ALA A 64 9.83 -1.53 2.91
C ALA A 64 10.43 -1.21 1.53
N ALA A 65 10.35 -2.14 0.56
CA ALA A 65 10.77 -1.90 -0.80
C ALA A 65 9.87 -0.86 -1.49
N VAL A 66 8.55 -0.97 -1.34
CA VAL A 66 7.58 0.04 -1.82
C VAL A 66 7.89 1.42 -1.22
N GLN A 67 8.13 1.50 0.09
CA GLN A 67 8.49 2.77 0.74
C GLN A 67 9.73 3.41 0.11
N LYS A 68 10.74 2.62 -0.28
CA LYS A 68 11.93 3.12 -0.98
C LYS A 68 11.61 3.63 -2.39
N VAL A 69 10.75 2.93 -3.13
CA VAL A 69 10.30 3.35 -4.47
C VAL A 69 9.56 4.69 -4.41
N LEU A 70 8.82 4.95 -3.33
CA LEU A 70 8.06 6.19 -3.15
C LEU A 70 8.89 7.36 -2.59
N GLN A 71 10.09 7.14 -2.04
CA GLN A 71 10.96 8.20 -1.50
C GLN A 71 11.16 9.45 -2.39
N PRO A 72 11.36 9.34 -3.72
CA PRO A 72 11.55 10.50 -4.58
C PRO A 72 10.23 11.25 -4.90
N THR A 73 9.09 10.75 -4.45
CA THR A 73 7.76 11.31 -4.72
C THR A 73 7.21 12.07 -3.50
N ASP A 74 6.08 12.75 -3.66
CA ASP A 74 5.32 13.36 -2.55
C ASP A 74 4.35 12.37 -1.87
N MET A 75 4.47 11.08 -2.22
CA MET A 75 3.69 9.98 -1.67
C MET A 75 4.46 9.27 -0.56
N SER A 76 3.72 8.73 0.40
CA SER A 76 4.27 7.90 1.46
C SER A 76 3.33 6.76 1.83
N LEU A 77 3.92 5.68 2.32
CA LEU A 77 3.17 4.54 2.84
C LEU A 77 3.19 4.58 4.37
N LYS A 78 2.01 4.53 5.00
CA LYS A 78 1.85 4.29 6.44
C LYS A 78 1.29 2.88 6.62
N VAL A 79 1.95 2.07 7.44
CA VAL A 79 1.50 0.70 7.77
C VAL A 79 1.12 0.67 9.25
N GLU A 80 -0.05 0.11 9.54
CA GLU A 80 -0.58 -0.05 10.89
C GLU A 80 -1.03 -1.50 11.08
N LEU A 81 -0.64 -2.10 12.20
CA LEU A 81 -0.97 -3.47 12.58
C LEU A 81 -2.00 -3.38 13.70
N THR A 82 -3.19 -3.97 13.51
CA THR A 82 -4.15 -4.11 14.61
C THR A 82 -3.70 -5.25 15.52
N GLU A 83 -3.65 -4.99 16.83
CA GLU A 83 -3.33 -5.95 17.90
C GLU A 83 -4.33 -7.10 18.01
#